data_AF-A0A484LRD4-F1
#
_entry.id   AF-A0A484LRD4-F1
#
_cell.length_a   1.000
_cell.length_b   1.000
_cell.length_c   1.000
_cell.angle_alpha   90.00
_cell.angle_beta   90.00
_cell.angle_gamma   90.00
#
_symmetry.space_group_name_H-M   'P 1'
#
loop_
_entity.id
_entity.type
_entity.pdbx_description
1 polymer ?
#
loop_
_entity_poly.entity_id
_entity_poly.type
_entity_poly.pdbx_seq_one_letter_code
_entity_poly.pdbx_strand_id
1 'polypeptide(L)'
;MKKPAGTAEEIVQHFGCDSSKLIMVGDRPFTDIVYGNRNGFLTILTEPLSLAREPLVVRQLRVIERALLKRWSAKGLKPKTHELLPDNMLSVKDKPL
;
A
#
# COMPACT_ATOMS: atom_id res chain seq x y z
N MET A 1 -19.18 1.08 1.15
CA MET A 1 -18.56 0.85 -0.18
C MET A 1 -17.38 -0.12 -0.02
N LYS A 2 -17.05 -0.94 -1.02
CA LYS A 2 -15.87 -1.83 -0.95
C LYS A 2 -14.62 -1.11 -1.48
N LYS A 3 -13.49 -1.26 -0.79
CA LYS A 3 -12.18 -0.75 -1.25
C LYS A 3 -11.89 -1.19 -2.70
N PRO A 4 -11.29 -0.35 -3.55
CA PRO A 4 -10.76 0.99 -3.25
C PRO A 4 -11.80 2.11 -3.36
N ALA A 5 -13.08 1.79 -3.57
CA ALA A 5 -14.15 2.78 -3.59
C ALA A 5 -14.55 3.12 -2.15
N GLY A 6 -14.36 4.38 -1.76
CA GLY A 6 -14.66 4.88 -0.43
C GLY A 6 -13.73 6.04 -0.07
N THR A 7 -14.26 6.99 0.65
CA THR A 7 -13.51 8.12 1.19
C THR A 7 -12.91 7.78 2.54
N ALA A 8 -12.00 8.62 3.03
CA ALA A 8 -11.39 8.50 4.35
C ALA A 8 -12.30 8.98 5.48
N GLU A 9 -13.42 9.67 5.20
CA GLU A 9 -14.16 10.43 6.21
C GLU A 9 -14.63 9.57 7.38
N GLU A 10 -15.16 8.36 7.12
CA GLU A 10 -15.59 7.44 8.17
C GLU A 10 -14.42 7.02 9.09
N ILE A 11 -13.24 6.81 8.50
CA ILE A 11 -12.03 6.40 9.22
C ILE A 11 -11.48 7.58 10.04
N VAL A 12 -11.38 8.76 9.42
CA VAL A 12 -10.94 10.00 10.08
C VAL A 12 -11.86 10.36 11.25
N GLN A 13 -13.18 10.23 11.08
CA GLN A 13 -14.15 10.44 12.16
C GLN A 13 -14.00 9.41 13.27
N HIS A 14 -13.79 8.13 12.92
CA HIS A 14 -13.64 7.06 13.91
C HIS A 14 -12.38 7.24 14.78
N PHE A 15 -11.26 7.63 14.18
CA PHE A 15 -9.99 7.80 14.89
C PHE A 15 -9.76 9.22 15.42
N GLY A 16 -10.56 10.20 14.98
CA GLY A 16 -10.45 11.60 15.42
C GLY A 16 -9.15 12.29 14.98
N CYS A 17 -8.52 11.86 13.88
CA CYS A 17 -7.27 12.44 13.40
C CYS A 17 -7.22 12.56 11.87
N ASP A 18 -6.42 13.51 11.39
CA ASP A 18 -6.23 13.76 9.95
C ASP A 18 -5.70 12.54 9.21
N SER A 19 -6.06 12.40 7.93
CA SER A 19 -5.56 11.33 7.06
C SER A 19 -4.03 11.23 7.04
N SER A 20 -3.31 12.35 7.16
CA SER A 20 -1.84 12.38 7.21
C SER A 20 -1.25 11.74 8.47
N LYS A 21 -2.07 11.42 9.48
CA LYS A 21 -1.66 10.71 10.71
C LYS A 21 -2.07 9.24 10.68
N LEU A 22 -2.75 8.80 9.62
CA LEU A 22 -3.21 7.43 9.47
C LEU A 22 -2.22 6.61 8.63
N ILE A 23 -2.06 5.35 9.03
CA ILE A 23 -1.19 4.38 8.36
C ILE A 23 -2.05 3.22 7.84
N MET A 24 -1.92 2.92 6.56
CA MET A 24 -2.54 1.76 5.90
C MET A 24 -1.50 0.67 5.73
N VAL A 25 -1.71 -0.47 6.38
CA VAL A 25 -0.84 -1.66 6.28
C VAL A 25 -1.60 -2.74 5.53
N GLY A 26 -1.02 -3.28 4.47
CA GLY A 26 -1.66 -4.35 3.69
C GLY A 26 -0.71 -5.03 2.71
N ASP A 27 -1.14 -6.15 2.14
CA ASP A 27 -0.32 -7.02 1.30
C ASP A 27 -0.65 -6.91 -0.20
N ARG A 28 -1.65 -6.09 -0.56
CA ARG A 28 -2.11 -5.92 -1.94
C ARG A 28 -1.90 -4.49 -2.45
N PRO A 29 -1.07 -4.32 -3.49
CA PRO A 29 -0.83 -3.01 -4.08
C PRO A 29 -2.08 -2.30 -4.60
N PHE A 30 -2.95 -3.01 -5.33
CA PHE A 30 -4.09 -2.37 -6.01
C PHE A 30 -5.33 -2.17 -5.13
N THR A 31 -5.27 -2.59 -3.88
CA THR A 31 -6.35 -2.36 -2.92
C THR A 31 -5.84 -1.50 -1.76
N ASP A 32 -5.01 -2.05 -0.89
CA ASP A 32 -4.54 -1.36 0.32
C ASP A 32 -3.69 -0.13 -0.01
N ILE A 33 -2.69 -0.29 -0.88
CA ILE A 33 -1.76 0.79 -1.21
C ILE A 33 -2.43 1.88 -2.05
N VAL A 34 -3.23 1.49 -3.06
CA VAL A 34 -4.00 2.46 -3.86
C VAL A 34 -5.02 3.20 -3.00
N TYR A 35 -5.71 2.53 -2.08
CA TYR A 35 -6.69 3.16 -1.19
C TYR A 35 -6.01 4.15 -0.25
N GLY A 36 -4.91 3.77 0.41
CA GLY A 36 -4.18 4.68 1.30
C GLY A 36 -3.61 5.89 0.56
N ASN A 37 -2.96 5.67 -0.59
CA ASN A 37 -2.39 6.78 -1.39
C ASN A 37 -3.45 7.77 -1.88
N ARG A 38 -4.63 7.28 -2.27
CA ARG A 38 -5.77 8.13 -2.69
C ARG A 38 -6.30 8.99 -1.55
N ASN A 39 -6.28 8.46 -0.34
CA ASN A 39 -6.84 9.10 0.84
C ASN A 39 -5.82 9.87 1.69
N GLY A 40 -4.54 9.86 1.28
CA GLY A 40 -3.48 10.61 1.96
C GLY A 40 -2.89 9.90 3.18
N PHE A 41 -3.03 8.58 3.27
CA PHE A 41 -2.44 7.78 4.35
C PHE A 41 -0.99 7.42 4.02
N LEU A 42 -0.18 7.22 5.06
CA LEU A 42 1.11 6.53 4.91
C LEU A 42 0.83 5.05 4.62
N THR A 43 1.41 4.48 3.57
CA THR A 43 1.14 3.08 3.19
C THR A 43 2.35 2.18 3.42
N ILE A 44 2.13 1.02 4.04
CA ILE A 44 3.13 -0.03 4.23
C ILE A 44 2.66 -1.28 3.50
N LEU A 45 3.43 -1.69 2.48
CA LEU A 45 3.20 -2.94 1.75
C LEU A 45 3.93 -4.09 2.44
N THR A 46 3.20 -5.09 2.90
CA THR A 46 3.74 -6.29 3.55
C THR A 46 3.82 -7.47 2.60
N GLU A 47 4.57 -8.50 2.99
CA GLU A 47 4.44 -9.79 2.33
C GLU A 47 3.05 -10.41 2.59
N PRO A 48 2.53 -11.26 1.67
CA PRO A 48 1.23 -11.90 1.85
C PRO A 48 1.22 -12.79 3.10
N LEU A 49 0.26 -12.54 4.00
CA LEU A 49 0.10 -13.26 5.27
C LEU A 49 -0.22 -14.76 5.07
N SER A 50 -0.88 -15.14 3.98
CA SER A 50 -1.10 -16.55 3.65
C SER A 50 -1.30 -16.78 2.16
N LEU A 51 -0.46 -17.64 1.56
CA LEU A 51 -0.61 -18.11 0.18
C LEU A 51 -1.36 -19.45 0.10
N ALA A 52 -1.53 -20.15 1.22
CA ALA A 52 -1.91 -21.56 1.26
C ALA A 52 -3.40 -21.84 0.99
N ARG A 53 -4.27 -20.81 1.12
CA ARG A 53 -5.73 -20.95 0.97
C ARG A 53 -6.31 -20.05 -0.12
N GLU A 54 -5.48 -19.41 -0.94
CA GLU A 54 -5.97 -18.54 -2.00
C GLU A 54 -6.33 -19.35 -3.26
N PRO A 55 -7.46 -19.02 -3.94
CA PRO A 55 -7.75 -19.57 -5.25
C PRO A 55 -6.59 -19.31 -6.22
N LEU A 56 -6.29 -20.28 -7.10
CA LEU A 56 -5.20 -20.18 -8.09
C LEU A 56 -5.23 -18.87 -8.90
N VAL A 57 -6.43 -18.36 -9.20
CA VAL A 57 -6.64 -17.08 -9.90
C VAL A 57 -6.03 -15.91 -9.14
N VAL A 58 -6.23 -15.86 -7.82
CA VAL A 58 -5.70 -14.79 -6.95
C VAL A 58 -4.17 -14.84 -6.93
N ARG A 59 -3.59 -16.04 -6.89
CA ARG A 59 -2.14 -16.21 -6.95
C ARG A 59 -1.56 -15.70 -8.28
N GLN A 60 -2.22 -15.96 -9.40
CA GLN A 60 -1.80 -15.43 -10.72
C GLN A 60 -1.92 -13.90 -10.79
N LEU A 61 -3.01 -13.34 -10.26
CA LEU A 61 -3.18 -11.90 -10.18
C LEU A 61 -2.03 -11.25 -9.41
N ARG A 62 -1.63 -11.78 -8.25
CA ARG A 62 -0.48 -11.27 -7.48
C ARG A 62 0.82 -11.23 -8.30
N VAL A 63 1.07 -12.22 -9.15
CA VAL A 63 2.24 -12.25 -10.04
C VAL A 63 2.16 -11.13 -11.06
N ILE A 64 0.99 -10.93 -11.68
CA ILE A 64 0.77 -9.86 -12.65
C ILE A 64 0.91 -8.48 -11.98
N GLU A 65 0.31 -8.28 -10.81
CA GLU A 65 0.41 -7.04 -10.03
C GLU A 65 1.87 -6.69 -9.74
N ARG A 66 2.67 -7.66 -9.23
CA ARG A 66 4.09 -7.47 -8.97
C ARG A 66 4.88 -7.18 -10.24
N ALA A 67 4.57 -7.86 -11.35
CA ALA A 67 5.22 -7.60 -12.63
C ALA A 67 4.93 -6.18 -13.14
N LEU A 68 3.69 -5.72 -13.04
CA LEU A 68 3.31 -4.35 -13.40
C LEU A 68 4.03 -3.32 -12.55
N LEU A 69 4.07 -3.51 -11.23
CA LEU A 69 4.81 -2.63 -10.31
C LEU A 69 6.30 -2.57 -10.67
N LYS A 70 6.94 -3.73 -10.92
CA LYS A 70 8.35 -3.78 -11.31
C LYS A 70 8.60 -3.03 -12.62
N ARG A 71 7.71 -3.19 -13.61
CA ARG A 71 7.79 -2.47 -14.89
C ARG A 71 7.61 -0.96 -14.72
N TRP A 72 6.70 -0.52 -13.86
CA TRP A 72 6.49 0.89 -13.57
C TRP A 72 7.66 1.50 -12.81
N SER A 73 8.18 0.81 -11.80
CA SER A 73 9.38 1.22 -11.08
C SER A 73 10.58 1.33 -12.02
N ALA A 74 10.75 0.39 -12.95
CA ALA A 74 11.81 0.45 -13.96
C ALA A 74 11.65 1.64 -14.94
N LYS A 75 10.43 2.13 -15.14
CA LYS A 75 10.14 3.36 -15.90
C LYS A 75 10.32 4.64 -15.07
N GLY A 76 10.76 4.54 -13.82
CA GLY A 76 11.00 5.68 -12.93
C GLY A 76 9.75 6.22 -12.23
N LEU A 77 8.62 5.51 -12.27
CA LEU A 77 7.46 5.86 -11.44
C LEU A 77 7.81 5.61 -9.97
N LYS A 78 7.86 6.69 -9.20
CA LYS A 78 8.14 6.65 -7.77
C LYS A 78 6.84 6.63 -6.96
N PRO A 79 6.83 6.00 -5.78
CA PRO A 79 5.74 6.13 -4.83
C PRO A 79 5.51 7.59 -4.45
N LYS A 80 4.27 7.91 -4.06
CA LYS A 80 3.95 9.22 -3.49
C LYS A 80 4.70 9.39 -2.16
N THR A 81 5.39 10.51 -1.98
CA THR A 81 6.02 10.86 -0.71
C THR A 81 4.95 11.25 0.30
N HIS A 82 5.19 10.95 1.57
CA HIS A 82 4.26 11.22 2.66
C HIS A 82 4.96 12.05 3.74
N GLU A 83 4.26 13.00 4.36
CA GLU A 83 4.83 13.97 5.31
C GLU A 83 5.52 13.30 6.52
N LEU A 84 4.92 12.22 7.03
CA LEU A 84 5.49 11.44 8.13
C LEU A 84 6.77 10.68 7.76
N LEU A 85 7.05 10.49 6.47
CA LEU A 85 8.17 9.69 5.99
C LEU A 85 8.82 10.31 4.74
N PRO A 86 9.49 11.47 4.88
CA PRO A 86 10.10 12.17 3.75
C PRO A 86 11.27 11.39 3.15
N ASP A 87 11.97 10.59 3.97
CA ASP A 87 12.96 9.62 3.54
C ASP A 87 12.59 8.22 4.06
N ASN A 88 12.26 7.33 3.13
CA ASN A 88 11.91 5.96 3.47
C ASN A 88 13.10 5.12 3.95
N MET A 89 14.34 5.54 3.63
CA MET A 89 15.55 4.86 4.07
C MET A 89 15.74 4.93 5.59
N LEU A 90 15.13 5.90 6.27
CA LEU A 90 15.14 6.00 7.73
C LEU A 90 14.39 4.84 8.41
N SER A 91 13.47 4.18 7.71
CA SER A 91 12.72 3.02 8.23
C SER A 91 13.30 1.67 7.83
N VAL A 92 14.40 1.66 7.07
CA VAL A 92 15.06 0.43 6.63
C VAL A 92 16.11 0.05 7.67
N LYS A 93 15.75 -0.87 8.57
CA LYS A 93 16.68 -1.38 9.59
C LYS A 93 17.80 -2.22 8.98
N ASP A 94 17.46 -3.01 7.95
CA ASP A 94 18.39 -3.85 7.19
C ASP A 94 18.43 -3.36 5.74
N LYS A 95 19.53 -2.74 5.33
CA LYS A 95 19.71 -2.38 3.91
C LYS A 95 19.79 -3.67 3.10
N PRO A 96 18.99 -3.83 2.02
CA PRO A 96 19.17 -4.96 1.13
C PRO A 96 20.60 -4.91 0.58
N LEU A 97 21.33 -6.01 0.77
CA LEU A 97 22.67 -6.23 0.20
C LEU A 97 22.67 -6.11 -1.32
#